data_AF-A0A939RHX6-F1
#
_entry.id   AF-A0A939RHX6-F1
#
_cell.length_a   1.000
_cell.length_b   1.000
_cell.length_c   1.000
_cell.angle_alpha   90.00
_cell.angle_beta   90.00
_cell.angle_gamma   90.00
#
_symmetry.space_group_name_H-M   'P 1'
#
loop_
_entity.id
_entity.type
_entity.pdbx_description
1 polymer ?
#
loop_
_entity_poly.entity_id
_entity_poly.type
_entity_poly.pdbx_seq_one_letter_code
_entity_poly.pdbx_strand_id
1 'polypeptide(L)'
;MRKCPYCKIEVGGDLLKCPLCQSKLMVDDSVSGTENEEAYYPRLEAQKKRSLYYKIQLFVVWVILIVGIGLDFMFGLRLPGFPELHWSLLLAMWLVAFEFGFMRQFKPGTGSARKVTLIVLITLVALPITAKYLNFFDITMDLIVPIILTGTIIANFVLAMIDKHGNTMAYLLSGSLLGVIPGIIIYFAFD
;
A
#
# COMPACT_ATOMS: atom_id res chain seq x y z
N MET A 1 4.67 -46.86 2.08
CA MET A 1 3.43 -46.50 2.83
C MET A 1 3.58 -47.02 4.24
N ARG A 2 3.33 -46.21 5.27
CA ARG A 2 3.56 -46.59 6.68
C ARG A 2 2.24 -46.94 7.35
N LYS A 3 2.19 -48.02 8.13
CA LYS A 3 0.96 -48.46 8.83
C LYS A 3 0.98 -48.03 10.29
N CYS A 4 -0.10 -47.43 10.76
CA CYS A 4 -0.23 -47.06 12.17
C CYS A 4 -0.66 -48.28 13.00
N PRO A 5 0.05 -48.63 14.10
CA PRO A 5 -0.32 -49.78 14.94
C PRO A 5 -1.65 -49.55 15.70
N TYR A 6 -1.95 -48.30 16.04
CA TYR A 6 -3.17 -47.95 16.78
C TYR A 6 -4.38 -47.76 15.86
N CYS A 7 -4.24 -46.98 14.78
CA CYS A 7 -5.36 -46.69 13.87
C CYS A 7 -5.53 -47.74 12.77
N LYS A 8 -4.56 -48.65 12.58
CA LYS A 8 -4.54 -49.68 11.52
C LYS A 8 -4.75 -49.17 10.08
N ILE A 9 -4.68 -47.86 9.86
CA ILE A 9 -4.73 -47.23 8.54
C ILE A 9 -3.34 -47.18 7.90
N GLU A 10 -3.34 -47.14 6.57
CA GLU A 10 -2.16 -46.85 5.76
C GLU A 10 -2.04 -45.34 5.57
N VAL A 11 -0.94 -44.77 6.03
CA VAL A 11 -0.65 -43.35 5.88
C VAL A 11 0.28 -43.19 4.68
N GLY A 12 -0.19 -42.43 3.68
CA GLY A 12 0.61 -42.03 2.52
C GLY A 12 1.53 -40.84 2.85
N GLY A 13 2.76 -40.85 2.30
CA GLY A 13 3.78 -39.82 2.50
C GLY A 13 4.81 -40.14 3.60
N ASP A 14 5.81 -39.27 3.75
CA ASP A 14 6.94 -39.42 4.70
C ASP A 14 6.60 -38.89 6.11
N LEU A 15 5.35 -39.06 6.53
CA LEU A 15 4.90 -38.63 7.85
C LEU A 15 5.53 -39.53 8.93
N LEU A 16 6.12 -38.93 9.97
CA LEU A 16 6.69 -39.63 11.13
C LEU A 16 5.65 -39.88 12.24
N LYS A 17 4.52 -39.17 12.20
CA LYS A 17 3.41 -39.28 13.15
C LYS A 17 2.10 -39.51 12.39
N CYS A 18 1.21 -40.33 12.94
CA CYS A 18 -0.11 -40.54 12.36
C CYS A 18 -0.98 -39.28 12.55
N PRO A 19 -1.65 -38.75 11.51
CA PRO A 19 -2.46 -37.53 11.63
C PRO A 19 -3.72 -37.70 12.50
N LEU A 20 -4.16 -38.94 12.74
CA LEU A 20 -5.36 -39.24 13.54
C LEU A 20 -5.06 -39.35 15.03
N CYS A 21 -4.06 -40.15 15.40
CA CYS A 21 -3.74 -40.43 16.80
C CYS A 21 -2.43 -39.80 17.29
N GLN A 22 -1.70 -39.10 16.41
CA GLN A 22 -0.38 -38.51 16.66
C GLN A 22 0.69 -39.48 17.17
N SER A 23 0.42 -40.79 17.19
CA SER A 23 1.40 -41.80 17.58
C SER A 23 2.55 -41.84 16.57
N LYS A 24 3.77 -42.07 17.05
CA LYS A 24 4.94 -42.27 16.20
C LYS A 24 4.71 -43.51 15.34
N LEU A 25 4.90 -43.38 14.03
CA LEU A 25 4.84 -44.52 13.11
C LEU A 25 6.09 -45.36 13.29
N MET A 26 5.96 -46.69 13.26
CA MET A 26 7.12 -47.58 13.33
C MET A 26 7.94 -47.40 12.05
N VAL A 27 9.22 -47.09 12.23
CA VAL A 27 10.20 -46.90 11.17
C VAL A 27 10.96 -48.21 11.04
N ASP A 28 10.98 -48.81 9.85
CA ASP A 28 11.92 -49.89 9.56
C ASP A 28 13.34 -49.29 9.45
N ASP A 29 14.31 -49.90 10.14
CA ASP A 29 15.67 -49.42 10.43
C ASP A 29 16.61 -49.22 9.21
N SER A 30 16.11 -49.01 8.01
CA SER A 30 16.93 -48.83 6.79
C SER A 30 17.15 -47.38 6.35
N VAL A 31 16.60 -46.39 7.06
CA VAL A 31 16.84 -44.96 6.76
C VAL A 31 17.15 -44.20 8.05
N SER A 32 18.37 -44.38 8.53
CA SER A 32 18.98 -43.56 9.58
C SER A 32 19.20 -42.13 9.08
N GLY A 33 18.57 -41.18 9.77
CA GLY A 33 19.07 -39.81 9.89
C GLY A 33 18.53 -38.81 8.87
N THR A 34 17.41 -38.15 9.21
CA THR A 34 17.35 -36.68 9.20
C THR A 34 16.20 -36.23 10.09
N GLU A 35 16.52 -35.34 11.03
CA GLU A 35 15.56 -34.62 11.87
C GLU A 35 14.73 -33.65 11.01
N ASN A 36 13.82 -34.19 10.20
CA ASN A 36 12.88 -33.39 9.46
C ASN A 36 11.56 -33.37 10.24
N GLU A 37 11.53 -32.59 11.31
CA GLU A 37 10.30 -31.90 11.74
C GLU A 37 9.91 -30.92 10.62
N GLU A 38 9.53 -31.46 9.47
CA GLU A 38 9.06 -30.66 8.35
C GLU A 38 7.72 -30.04 8.76
N ALA A 39 7.82 -28.75 9.09
CA ALA A 39 6.73 -27.90 9.51
C ALA A 39 5.51 -28.08 8.60
N TYR A 40 4.46 -28.69 9.14
CA TYR A 40 3.15 -28.90 8.51
C TYR A 40 2.45 -27.58 8.12
N TYR A 41 2.97 -26.43 8.55
CA TYR A 41 2.41 -25.12 8.24
C TYR A 41 3.22 -24.39 7.17
N PRO A 42 2.57 -23.80 6.14
CA PRO A 42 3.25 -22.97 5.17
C PRO A 42 3.96 -21.82 5.92
N ARG A 43 5.28 -21.71 5.75
CA ARG A 43 6.06 -20.67 6.43
C ARG A 43 5.57 -19.31 5.94
N LEU A 44 5.11 -18.47 6.87
CA LEU A 44 4.62 -17.10 6.66
C LEU A 44 5.74 -16.11 6.29
N GLU A 45 6.79 -16.54 5.59
CA GLU A 45 7.98 -15.72 5.28
C GLU A 45 7.63 -14.48 4.45
N ALA A 46 6.65 -14.60 3.54
CA ALA A 46 6.14 -13.47 2.76
C ALA A 46 5.41 -12.43 3.63
N GLN A 47 4.66 -12.86 4.65
CA GLN A 47 3.99 -11.95 5.59
C GLN A 47 5.01 -11.29 6.54
N LYS A 48 6.06 -12.03 6.93
CA LYS A 48 7.14 -11.49 7.78
C LYS A 48 7.89 -10.36 7.07
N LYS A 49 8.26 -10.54 5.79
CA LYS A 49 8.90 -9.47 5.00
C LYS A 49 7.99 -8.25 4.84
N ARG A 50 6.71 -8.46 4.54
CA ARG A 50 5.73 -7.37 4.39
C ARG A 50 5.55 -6.55 5.67
N SER A 51 5.52 -7.21 6.82
CA SER A 51 5.42 -6.51 8.11
C SER A 51 6.68 -5.73 8.46
N LEU A 52 7.87 -6.17 8.04
CA LEU A 52 9.11 -5.40 8.22
C LEU A 52 9.09 -4.08 7.43
N TYR A 53 8.66 -4.11 6.16
CA TYR A 53 8.56 -2.89 5.36
C TYR A 53 7.61 -1.87 5.98
N TYR A 54 6.45 -2.32 6.47
CA TYR A 54 5.49 -1.44 7.14
C TYR A 54 6.06 -0.83 8.43
N LYS A 55 6.80 -1.61 9.24
CA LYS A 55 7.45 -1.11 10.45
C LYS A 55 8.51 -0.05 10.14
N ILE A 56 9.34 -0.27 9.12
CA ILE A 56 10.39 0.66 8.72
C ILE A 56 9.77 1.96 8.18
N GLN A 57 8.78 1.84 7.29
CA GLN A 57 8.08 2.99 6.73
C GLN A 57 7.41 3.84 7.82
N LEU A 58 6.68 3.20 8.74
CA LEU A 58 6.05 3.88 9.87
C LEU A 58 7.11 4.57 10.74
N PHE A 59 8.20 3.89 11.06
CA PHE A 59 9.30 4.47 11.83
C PHE A 59 9.87 5.73 11.17
N VAL A 60 10.13 5.69 9.86
CA VAL A 60 10.63 6.84 9.10
C VAL A 60 9.63 8.00 9.14
N VAL A 61 8.34 7.74 8.96
CA VAL A 61 7.29 8.77 9.01
C VAL A 61 7.22 9.43 10.39
N TRP A 62 7.29 8.64 11.48
CA TRP A 62 7.32 9.18 12.83
C TRP A 62 8.56 10.03 13.11
N VAL A 63 9.74 9.59 12.65
CA VAL A 63 10.98 10.37 12.79
C VAL A 63 10.85 11.72 12.08
N ILE A 64 10.36 11.73 10.84
CA ILE A 64 10.14 12.97 10.08
C ILE A 64 9.13 13.88 10.79
N LEU A 65 8.06 13.31 11.35
CA LEU A 65 7.04 14.06 12.09
C LEU A 65 7.62 14.70 13.35
N ILE A 66 8.38 13.96 14.16
CA ILE A 66 9.00 14.46 15.38
C ILE A 66 10.02 15.56 15.08
N VAL A 67 10.89 15.33 14.09
CA VAL A 67 11.88 16.34 13.67
C VAL A 67 11.19 17.57 13.09
N GLY A 68 10.15 17.39 12.27
CA GLY A 68 9.38 18.48 11.69
C GLY A 68 8.70 19.35 12.75
N ILE A 69 8.05 18.74 13.74
CA ILE A 69 7.46 19.45 14.88
C ILE A 69 8.55 20.15 15.71
N GLY A 70 9.68 19.47 15.98
CA GLY A 70 10.79 20.05 16.73
C GLY A 70 11.37 21.30 16.06
N LEU A 71 11.59 21.24 14.74
CA LEU A 71 12.06 22.38 13.96
C LEU A 71 11.04 23.52 13.93
N ASP A 72 9.76 23.20 13.80
CA ASP A 72 8.67 24.17 13.78
C ASP A 72 8.58 24.95 15.11
N PHE A 73 8.67 24.27 16.25
CA PHE A 73 8.70 24.90 17.57
C PHE A 73 10.00 25.67 17.85
N MET A 74 11.15 25.19 17.34
CA MET A 74 12.45 25.81 17.64
C MET A 74 12.75 27.02 16.75
N PHE A 75 12.36 26.99 15.47
CA PHE A 75 12.64 28.04 14.50
C PHE A 75 11.43 28.94 14.19
N GLY A 76 10.24 28.60 14.68
CA GLY A 76 9.04 29.41 14.45
C GLY A 76 8.73 29.57 12.96
N LEU A 77 8.84 28.48 12.20
CA LEU A 77 8.62 28.44 10.76
C LEU A 77 7.15 28.75 10.42
N ARG A 78 6.86 30.04 10.24
CA ARG A 78 5.53 30.52 9.83
C ARG A 78 5.40 30.49 8.32
N LEU A 79 4.25 30.02 7.86
CA LEU A 79 3.90 30.00 6.44
C LEU A 79 3.48 31.41 5.97
N PRO A 80 3.90 31.84 4.77
CA PRO A 80 3.60 33.17 4.25
C PRO A 80 2.10 33.41 3.97
N GLY A 81 1.30 32.36 3.78
CA GLY A 81 -0.14 32.48 3.50
C GLY A 81 -1.03 32.62 4.74
N PHE A 82 -0.66 32.03 5.88
CA PHE A 82 -1.39 32.14 7.15
C PHE A 82 -0.40 32.19 8.33
N PRO A 83 -0.22 33.35 8.98
CA PRO A 83 0.78 33.52 10.03
C PRO A 83 0.46 32.77 11.33
N GLU A 84 -0.78 32.33 11.51
CA GLU A 84 -1.27 31.58 12.67
C GLU A 84 -1.12 30.05 12.53
N LEU A 85 -0.75 29.57 11.34
CA LEU A 85 -0.69 28.13 11.06
C LEU A 85 0.77 27.66 10.94
N HIS A 86 1.07 26.66 11.76
CA HIS A 86 2.36 26.01 11.85
C HIS A 86 2.67 25.18 10.59
N TRP A 87 3.90 25.24 10.10
CA TRP A 87 4.37 24.45 8.96
C TRP A 87 4.29 22.94 9.23
N SER A 88 4.45 22.55 10.50
CA SER A 88 4.29 21.17 10.97
C SER A 88 2.93 20.55 10.61
N LEU A 89 1.85 21.34 10.50
CA LEU A 89 0.53 20.84 10.14
C LEU A 89 0.43 20.44 8.66
N LEU A 90 1.08 21.19 7.78
CA LEU A 90 1.17 20.86 6.36
C LEU A 90 2.02 19.60 6.16
N LEU A 91 3.14 19.49 6.88
CA LEU A 91 3.99 18.30 6.89
C LEU A 91 3.21 17.07 7.40
N ALA A 92 2.46 17.20 8.50
CA ALA A 92 1.64 16.13 9.04
C ALA A 92 0.55 15.67 8.04
N MET A 93 -0.10 16.60 7.34
CA MET A 93 -1.08 16.28 6.30
C MET A 93 -0.47 15.41 5.19
N TRP A 94 0.70 15.79 4.68
CA TRP A 94 1.40 15.02 3.64
C TRP A 94 1.89 13.66 4.13
N LEU A 95 2.35 13.57 5.37
CA LEU A 95 2.72 12.29 5.98
C LEU A 95 1.53 11.34 6.10
N VAL A 96 0.36 11.84 6.51
CA VAL A 96 -0.88 11.04 6.56
C VAL A 96 -1.30 10.59 5.16
N ALA A 97 -1.24 11.48 4.16
CA ALA A 97 -1.53 11.15 2.77
C ALA A 97 -0.57 10.06 2.24
N PHE A 98 0.72 10.16 2.57
CA PHE A 98 1.75 9.19 2.21
C PHE A 98 1.50 7.83 2.86
N GLU A 99 1.21 7.81 4.16
CA GLU A 99 0.86 6.58 4.90
C GLU A 99 -0.35 5.88 4.29
N PHE A 100 -1.42 6.64 4.02
CA PHE A 100 -2.61 6.08 3.42
C PHE A 100 -2.35 5.53 2.00
N GLY A 101 -1.54 6.23 1.20
CA GLY A 101 -1.10 5.78 -0.11
C GLY A 101 -0.32 4.47 -0.03
N PHE A 102 0.65 4.38 0.87
CA PHE A 102 1.52 3.22 1.02
C PHE A 102 0.74 1.99 1.52
N MET A 103 -0.11 2.13 2.54
CA MET A 103 -0.97 1.04 3.01
C MET A 103 -1.84 0.47 1.88
N ARG A 104 -2.35 1.34 1.00
CA ARG A 104 -3.20 0.96 -0.13
C ARG A 104 -2.43 0.19 -1.22
N GLN A 105 -1.16 0.53 -1.45
CA GLN A 105 -0.31 -0.11 -2.46
C GLN A 105 -0.11 -1.60 -2.20
N PHE A 106 0.02 -1.98 -0.93
CA PHE A 106 0.29 -3.37 -0.57
C PHE A 106 -0.97 -4.24 -0.44
N LYS A 107 -2.19 -3.69 -0.53
CA LYS A 107 -3.41 -4.49 -0.38
C LYS A 107 -3.52 -5.49 -1.55
N PRO A 108 -3.51 -6.81 -1.28
CA PRO A 108 -3.61 -7.81 -2.34
C PRO A 108 -5.01 -7.78 -2.96
N GLY A 109 -5.09 -7.99 -4.28
CA GLY A 109 -6.36 -8.09 -5.02
C GLY A 109 -6.91 -6.78 -5.61
N THR A 110 -6.21 -5.64 -5.49
CA THR A 110 -6.56 -4.43 -6.25
C THR A 110 -5.73 -4.33 -7.52
N GLY A 111 -6.39 -4.13 -8.67
CA GLY A 111 -5.72 -3.86 -9.94
C GLY A 111 -4.82 -2.63 -9.84
N SER A 112 -3.71 -2.60 -10.59
CA SER A 112 -2.73 -1.51 -10.53
C SER A 112 -3.35 -0.16 -10.91
N ALA A 113 -4.30 -0.14 -11.86
CA ALA A 113 -5.12 1.04 -12.18
C ALA A 113 -5.69 1.72 -10.93
N ARG A 114 -6.40 0.93 -10.12
CA ARG A 114 -7.12 1.41 -8.93
C ARG A 114 -6.16 1.96 -7.88
N LYS A 115 -4.92 1.45 -7.83
CA LYS A 115 -3.89 1.96 -6.90
C LYS A 115 -3.38 3.32 -7.37
N VAL A 116 -3.09 3.46 -8.66
CA VAL A 116 -2.65 4.72 -9.27
C VAL A 116 -3.73 5.78 -9.12
N THR A 117 -4.97 5.48 -9.51
CA THR A 117 -6.06 6.46 -9.48
C THR A 117 -6.38 6.97 -8.09
N LEU A 118 -6.22 6.11 -7.08
CA LEU A 118 -6.49 6.47 -5.70
C LEU A 118 -5.39 7.35 -5.11
N ILE A 119 -4.12 7.08 -5.43
CA ILE A 119 -3.02 8.00 -5.07
C ILE A 119 -3.27 9.36 -5.71
N VAL A 120 -3.61 9.38 -6.99
CA VAL A 120 -3.87 10.63 -7.72
C VAL A 120 -5.02 11.41 -7.08
N LEU A 121 -6.10 10.73 -6.70
CA LEU A 121 -7.23 11.35 -6.02
C LEU A 121 -6.83 11.95 -4.67
N ILE A 122 -6.03 11.24 -3.86
CA ILE A 122 -5.50 11.77 -2.59
C ILE A 122 -4.62 13.00 -2.85
N THR A 123 -3.73 12.93 -3.83
CA THR A 123 -2.86 14.07 -4.17
C THR A 123 -3.66 15.26 -4.69
N LEU A 124 -4.74 15.02 -5.44
CA LEU A 124 -5.60 16.07 -5.98
C LEU A 124 -6.41 16.77 -4.89
N VAL A 125 -6.69 16.11 -3.76
CA VAL A 125 -7.29 16.74 -2.58
C VAL A 125 -6.23 17.47 -1.73
N ALA A 126 -5.04 16.88 -1.56
CA ALA A 126 -3.95 17.45 -0.76
C ALA A 126 -3.36 18.73 -1.38
N LEU A 127 -3.20 18.78 -2.70
CA LEU A 127 -2.60 19.91 -3.41
C LEU A 127 -3.34 21.24 -3.24
N PRO A 128 -4.66 21.36 -3.49
CA PRO A 128 -5.38 22.63 -3.32
C PRO A 128 -5.37 23.09 -1.86
N ILE A 129 -5.39 22.17 -0.89
CA ILE A 129 -5.22 22.50 0.53
C ILE A 129 -3.86 23.17 0.73
N THR A 130 -2.77 22.57 0.22
CA THR A 130 -1.42 23.17 0.34
C THR A 130 -1.24 24.47 -0.42
N ALA A 131 -1.89 24.61 -1.57
CA ALA A 131 -1.87 25.83 -2.36
C ALA A 131 -2.53 27.00 -1.63
N LYS A 132 -3.63 26.72 -0.92
CA LYS A 132 -4.30 27.68 -0.03
C LYS A 132 -3.39 28.10 1.14
N TYR A 133 -2.64 27.17 1.73
CA TYR A 133 -1.68 27.47 2.80
C TYR A 133 -0.49 28.32 2.34
N LEU A 134 -0.08 28.19 1.08
CA LEU A 134 1.07 28.89 0.50
C LEU A 134 0.68 30.15 -0.30
N ASN A 135 -0.62 30.47 -0.38
CA ASN A 135 -1.17 31.60 -1.15
C ASN A 135 -0.91 31.51 -2.68
N PHE A 136 -0.74 30.29 -3.20
CA PHE A 136 -0.55 29.99 -4.63
C PHE A 136 -1.73 29.18 -5.19
N PHE A 137 -2.95 29.48 -4.74
CA PHE A 137 -4.15 28.73 -5.10
C PHE A 137 -4.42 28.78 -6.62
N ASP A 138 -4.37 29.97 -7.20
CA ASP A 138 -4.68 30.20 -8.61
C ASP A 138 -3.73 29.42 -9.53
N ILE A 139 -2.42 29.53 -9.31
CA ILE A 139 -1.40 28.80 -10.09
C ILE A 139 -1.58 27.29 -9.95
N THR A 140 -1.93 26.82 -8.76
CA THR A 140 -2.06 25.38 -8.52
C THR A 140 -3.27 24.80 -9.23
N MET A 141 -4.40 25.51 -9.20
CA MET A 141 -5.63 25.07 -9.85
C MET A 141 -5.55 25.20 -11.38
N ASP A 142 -4.94 26.26 -11.89
CA ASP A 142 -4.85 26.52 -13.34
C ASP A 142 -3.79 25.68 -14.06
N LEU A 143 -2.65 25.42 -13.41
CA LEU A 143 -1.50 24.80 -14.07
C LEU A 143 -1.20 23.40 -13.54
N ILE A 144 -1.08 23.25 -12.23
CA ILE A 144 -0.56 22.02 -11.63
C ILE A 144 -1.59 20.89 -11.69
N VAL A 145 -2.85 21.17 -11.33
CA VAL A 145 -3.91 20.17 -11.31
C VAL A 145 -4.15 19.57 -12.72
N PRO A 146 -4.27 20.36 -13.80
CA PRO A 146 -4.44 19.81 -15.16
C PRO A 146 -3.24 18.98 -15.64
N ILE A 147 -2.01 19.37 -15.31
CA ILE A 147 -0.80 18.61 -15.68
C ILE A 147 -0.81 17.23 -15.02
N ILE A 148 -1.15 17.16 -13.73
CA ILE A 148 -1.23 15.88 -13.02
C ILE A 148 -2.34 15.00 -13.58
N LEU A 149 -3.50 15.59 -13.90
CA LEU A 149 -4.63 14.85 -14.48
C LEU A 149 -4.32 14.29 -15.86
N THR A 150 -3.75 15.10 -16.75
CA THR A 150 -3.37 14.64 -18.09
C THR A 150 -2.31 13.55 -18.02
N GLY A 151 -1.27 13.73 -17.20
CA GLY A 151 -0.23 12.72 -16.98
C GLY A 151 -0.79 11.40 -16.45
N THR A 152 -1.79 11.45 -15.57
CA THR A 152 -2.39 10.25 -14.97
C THR A 152 -3.36 9.53 -15.89
N ILE A 153 -4.08 10.25 -16.76
CA ILE A 153 -4.87 9.66 -17.84
C ILE A 153 -3.94 8.94 -18.82
N ILE A 154 -2.83 9.57 -19.23
CA ILE A 154 -1.82 8.95 -20.09
C ILE A 154 -1.22 7.70 -19.44
N ALA A 155 -0.84 7.79 -18.17
CA ALA A 155 -0.29 6.65 -17.43
C ALA A 155 -1.30 5.49 -17.33
N ASN A 156 -2.57 5.78 -17.04
CA ASN A 156 -3.63 4.77 -17.02
C ASN A 156 -3.86 4.13 -18.40
N PHE A 157 -3.75 4.91 -19.47
CA PHE A 157 -3.84 4.40 -20.84
C PHE A 157 -2.67 3.45 -21.18
N VAL A 158 -1.44 3.83 -20.82
CA VAL A 158 -0.25 2.98 -21.02
C VAL A 158 -0.36 1.69 -20.19
N LEU A 159 -0.81 1.78 -18.93
CA LEU A 159 -1.02 0.61 -18.09
C LEU A 159 -2.10 -0.31 -18.64
N ALA A 160 -3.17 0.25 -19.23
CA ALA A 160 -4.21 -0.54 -19.89
C ALA A 160 -3.67 -1.30 -21.12
N MET A 161 -2.68 -0.76 -21.83
CA MET A 161 -2.03 -1.42 -22.97
C MET A 161 -1.05 -2.52 -22.54
N ILE A 162 -0.36 -2.35 -21.42
CA ILE A 162 0.62 -3.33 -20.91
C ILE A 162 -0.08 -4.52 -20.23
N ASP A 163 -1.22 -4.28 -19.60
CA ASP A 163 -1.90 -5.30 -18.80
C ASP A 163 -2.68 -6.30 -19.68
N LYS A 164 -2.01 -7.40 -20.06
CA LYS A 164 -2.52 -8.46 -20.94
C LYS A 164 -3.60 -9.36 -20.31
N HIS A 165 -3.72 -9.35 -18.97
CA HIS A 165 -4.64 -10.22 -18.22
C HIS A 165 -5.56 -9.46 -17.26
N GLY A 166 -5.34 -8.16 -17.09
CA GLY A 166 -6.12 -7.33 -16.20
C GLY A 166 -7.43 -6.86 -16.80
N ASN A 167 -8.30 -6.42 -15.91
CA ASN A 167 -9.63 -5.94 -16.24
C ASN A 167 -9.50 -4.55 -16.90
N THR A 168 -9.32 -4.49 -18.23
CA THR A 168 -9.19 -3.25 -19.04
C THR A 168 -10.31 -2.25 -18.75
N MET A 169 -11.51 -2.76 -18.45
CA MET A 169 -12.66 -1.97 -18.02
C MET A 169 -12.38 -1.11 -16.77
N ALA A 170 -11.61 -1.63 -15.81
CA ALA A 170 -11.25 -0.90 -14.60
C ALA A 170 -10.34 0.30 -14.90
N TYR A 171 -9.42 0.18 -15.87
CA TYR A 171 -8.56 1.28 -16.30
C TYR A 171 -9.38 2.38 -16.98
N LEU A 172 -10.26 2.01 -17.92
CA LEU A 172 -11.12 2.95 -18.63
C LEU A 172 -12.10 3.67 -17.70
N LEU A 173 -12.76 2.94 -16.80
CA LEU A 173 -13.67 3.51 -15.81
C LEU A 173 -12.93 4.46 -14.86
N SER A 174 -11.74 4.07 -14.40
CA SER A 174 -10.93 4.90 -13.50
C SER A 174 -10.38 6.15 -14.17
N GLY A 175 -10.03 6.07 -15.46
CA GLY A 175 -9.63 7.21 -16.28
C GLY A 175 -10.80 8.17 -16.53
N SER A 176 -11.99 7.63 -16.80
CA SER A 176 -13.22 8.45 -16.95
C SER A 176 -13.58 9.16 -15.65
N LEU A 177 -13.54 8.46 -14.49
CA LEU A 177 -13.78 9.07 -13.19
C LEU A 177 -12.78 10.20 -12.88
N LEU A 178 -11.50 9.97 -13.19
CA LEU A 178 -10.43 10.95 -13.00
C LEU A 178 -10.55 12.15 -13.94
N GLY A 179 -11.15 12.01 -15.12
CA GLY A 179 -11.40 13.15 -16.01
C GLY A 179 -12.62 13.98 -15.57
N VAL A 180 -13.69 13.30 -15.15
CA VAL A 180 -14.98 13.95 -14.85
C VAL A 180 -14.97 14.67 -13.51
N ILE A 181 -14.48 14.04 -12.43
CA ILE A 181 -14.54 14.63 -11.08
C ILE A 181 -13.81 15.99 -10.99
N PRO A 182 -12.56 16.12 -11.44
CA PRO A 182 -11.87 17.40 -11.38
C PRO A 182 -12.38 18.38 -12.43
N GLY A 183 -12.86 17.91 -13.59
CA GLY A 183 -13.53 18.78 -14.56
C GLY A 183 -14.75 19.47 -13.95
N ILE A 184 -15.53 18.75 -13.15
CA ILE A 184 -16.65 19.33 -12.39
C ILE A 184 -16.14 20.33 -11.33
N ILE A 185 -15.08 19.99 -10.60
CA ILE A 185 -14.52 20.88 -9.56
C ILE A 185 -14.00 22.19 -10.17
N ILE A 186 -13.29 22.13 -11.30
CA ILE A 186 -12.81 23.32 -12.01
C ILE A 186 -14.00 24.13 -12.53
N TYR A 187 -15.00 23.48 -13.14
CA TYR A 187 -16.19 24.17 -13.61
C TYR A 187 -16.90 24.96 -12.50
N PHE A 188 -17.09 24.38 -11.31
CA PHE A 188 -17.70 25.07 -10.17
C PHE A 188 -16.77 26.06 -9.44
N ALA A 189 -15.45 25.98 -9.65
CA ALA A 189 -14.49 26.88 -9.00
C ALA A 189 -14.23 28.17 -9.80
N PHE A 190 -14.54 28.16 -11.12
CA PHE A 190 -14.32 29.28 -12.04
C PHE A 190 -15.62 30.00 -12.48
N ASP A 191 -16.78 29.58 -11.98
CA ASP A 191 -18.07 30.31 -12.05
C ASP A 191 -18.34 31.01 -10.70
#